data_AF-A0A5M9NVH8-F1
#
_entry.id   AF-A0A5M9NVH8-F1
#
_cell.length_a   1.000
_cell.length_b   1.000
_cell.length_c   1.000
_cell.angle_alpha   90.00
_cell.angle_beta   90.00
_cell.angle_gamma   90.00
#
_symmetry.space_group_name_H-M   'P 1'
#
loop_
_entity.id
_entity.type
_entity.pdbx_description
1 polymer ?
#
loop_
_entity_poly.entity_id
_entity_poly.type
_entity_poly.pdbx_seq_one_letter_code
_entity_poly.pdbx_strand_id
1 'polypeptide(L)'
;MRKIVRFKNELDRYNKLHPLGLIYPTYPKLYYIDSEERHECEVIGYIRHKTQLGCINDYYETLVVQAEDRTININPDYLKSMQRKDFKLWFQKGKHRHK
;
A
#
# COMPACT_ATOMS: atom_id res chain seq x y z
N MET A 1 19.31 3.13 5.08
CA MET A 1 18.27 2.08 4.97
C MET A 1 17.01 2.59 5.66
N ARG A 2 15.84 2.66 4.98
CA ARG A 2 14.60 3.10 5.64
C ARG A 2 14.12 1.98 6.56
N LYS A 3 13.87 2.30 7.84
CA LYS A 3 13.47 1.31 8.84
C LYS A 3 11.99 0.96 8.65
N ILE A 4 11.70 -0.31 8.37
CA ILE A 4 10.33 -0.83 8.38
C ILE A 4 9.88 -0.93 9.83
N VAL A 5 8.74 -0.31 10.14
CA VAL A 5 8.05 -0.47 11.41
C VAL A 5 7.11 -1.66 11.26
N ARG A 6 7.45 -2.77 11.93
CA ARG A 6 6.60 -3.98 12.00
C ARG A 6 5.50 -3.76 13.05
N PHE A 7 4.35 -4.37 12.82
CA PHE A 7 3.28 -4.40 13.81
C PHE A 7 3.70 -5.22 15.03
N LYS A 8 3.36 -4.74 16.21
CA LYS A 8 3.68 -5.44 17.46
C LYS A 8 2.79 -6.65 17.70
N ASN A 9 1.54 -6.56 17.26
CA ASN A 9 0.49 -7.58 17.41
C ASN A 9 -0.69 -7.25 16.48
N GLU A 10 -1.69 -8.14 16.44
CA GLU A 10 -2.89 -7.94 15.61
C GLU A 10 -3.70 -6.69 15.99
N LEU A 11 -3.72 -6.30 17.27
CA LEU A 11 -4.44 -5.09 17.69
C LEU A 11 -3.77 -3.81 17.16
N ASP A 12 -2.44 -3.74 17.18
CA ASP A 12 -1.65 -2.66 16.59
C ASP A 12 -1.85 -2.58 15.07
N ARG A 13 -1.84 -3.75 14.41
CA ARG A 13 -2.17 -3.88 12.98
C ARG A 13 -3.58 -3.38 12.67
N TYR A 14 -4.58 -3.82 13.44
CA TYR A 14 -5.97 -3.38 13.29
C TYR A 14 -6.12 -1.88 13.48
N ASN A 15 -5.61 -1.33 14.58
CA ASN A 15 -5.69 0.09 14.88
C ASN A 15 -5.03 0.96 13.79
N LYS A 16 -4.01 0.43 13.11
CA LYS A 16 -3.36 1.12 11.99
C LYS A 16 -4.16 1.04 10.69
N LEU A 17 -4.69 -0.13 10.35
CA LEU A 17 -5.27 -0.41 9.04
C LEU A 17 -6.78 -0.13 8.97
N HIS A 18 -7.50 -0.21 10.09
CA HIS A 18 -8.94 0.04 10.17
C HIS A 18 -9.31 1.47 9.77
N PRO A 19 -8.63 2.54 10.25
CA PRO A 19 -8.92 3.91 9.82
C PRO A 19 -8.67 4.14 8.32
N LEU A 20 -7.79 3.34 7.70
CA LEU A 20 -7.50 3.40 6.27
C LEU A 20 -8.56 2.65 5.44
N GLY A 21 -9.40 1.84 6.09
CA GLY A 21 -10.33 0.93 5.45
C GLY A 21 -9.63 -0.24 4.76
N LEU A 22 -8.51 -0.72 5.31
CA LEU A 22 -7.68 -1.80 4.75
C LEU A 22 -7.69 -3.07 5.60
N ILE A 23 -8.70 -3.26 6.45
CA ILE A 23 -8.84 -4.47 7.26
C ILE A 23 -10.32 -4.78 7.49
N TYR A 24 -10.61 -5.98 7.97
CA TYR A 24 -11.93 -6.41 8.40
C TYR A 24 -12.59 -5.37 9.33
N PRO A 25 -13.89 -5.05 9.17
CA PRO A 25 -14.85 -5.72 8.29
C PRO A 25 -14.86 -5.24 6.84
N THR A 26 -14.05 -4.22 6.48
CA THR A 26 -14.08 -3.63 5.13
C THR A 26 -13.61 -4.62 4.06
N TYR A 27 -12.50 -5.32 4.32
CA TYR A 27 -11.96 -6.33 3.41
C TYR A 27 -11.54 -7.57 4.20
N PRO A 28 -12.10 -8.76 3.92
CA PRO A 28 -11.67 -10.01 4.55
C PRO A 28 -10.28 -10.45 4.07
N LYS A 29 -9.89 -10.04 2.85
CA LYS A 29 -8.59 -10.28 2.23
C LYS A 29 -8.17 -9.04 1.46
N LEU A 30 -6.87 -8.75 1.44
CA LEU A 30 -6.29 -7.69 0.62
C LEU A 30 -5.62 -8.30 -0.60
N TYR A 31 -5.59 -7.51 -1.68
CA TYR A 31 -4.96 -7.90 -2.91
C TYR A 31 -4.06 -6.81 -3.46
N TYR A 32 -2.87 -7.19 -3.89
CA TYR A 32 -2.01 -6.38 -4.74
C TYR A 32 -2.27 -6.75 -6.20
N ILE A 33 -2.42 -5.75 -7.07
CA ILE A 33 -2.68 -5.95 -8.50
C ILE A 33 -1.50 -5.39 -9.28
N ASP A 34 -0.81 -6.22 -10.05
CA ASP A 34 0.23 -5.80 -10.98
C ASP A 34 -0.18 -6.05 -12.45
N SER A 35 0.77 -5.91 -13.38
CA SER A 35 0.52 -6.06 -14.81
C SER A 35 0.10 -7.46 -15.23
N GLU A 36 0.42 -8.47 -14.42
CA GLU A 36 0.19 -9.87 -14.71
C GLU A 36 -1.14 -10.29 -14.11
N GLU A 37 -1.30 -10.11 -12.78
CA GLU A 37 -2.46 -10.62 -12.09
C GLU A 37 -2.77 -9.95 -10.73
N ARG A 38 -3.70 -10.58 -10.01
CA ARG A 38 -4.16 -10.18 -8.68
C ARG A 38 -3.60 -11.16 -7.64
N HIS A 39 -2.74 -10.68 -6.78
CA HIS A 39 -2.08 -11.47 -5.73
C HIS A 39 -2.70 -11.17 -4.38
N GLU A 40 -3.06 -12.21 -3.61
CA GLU A 40 -3.42 -12.01 -2.20
C GLU A 40 -2.20 -11.48 -1.45
N CYS A 41 -2.42 -10.47 -0.61
CA CYS A 41 -1.33 -9.82 0.09
C CYS A 41 -1.64 -9.53 1.56
N GLU A 42 -0.58 -9.40 2.34
CA GLU A 42 -0.64 -9.01 3.74
C GLU A 42 0.16 -7.72 3.95
N VAL A 43 -0.42 -6.75 4.66
CA VAL A 43 0.36 -5.60 5.16
C VAL A 43 1.17 -6.06 6.37
N ILE A 44 2.50 -6.06 6.22
CA ILE A 44 3.45 -6.56 7.23
C ILE A 44 4.11 -5.43 8.05
N GLY A 45 3.86 -4.18 7.67
CA GLY A 45 4.39 -3.01 8.36
C GLY A 45 4.23 -1.74 7.52
N TYR A 46 4.95 -0.70 7.92
CA TYR A 46 4.95 0.59 7.21
C TYR A 46 6.28 1.33 7.39
N ILE A 47 6.53 2.28 6.50
CA ILE A 47 7.65 3.20 6.56
C ILE A 47 7.08 4.61 6.76
N ARG A 48 7.59 5.32 7.77
CA ARG A 48 7.23 6.71 8.03
C ARG A 48 8.24 7.64 7.40
N HIS A 49 7.75 8.60 6.64
CA HIS A 49 8.53 9.59 5.91
C HIS A 49 8.25 10.97 6.47
N LYS A 50 9.30 11.74 6.75
CA LYS A 50 9.15 13.16 7.07
C LYS A 50 8.92 13.93 5.77
N THR A 51 7.93 14.80 5.75
CA THR A 51 7.67 15.70 4.63
C THR A 51 8.60 16.92 4.68
N GLN A 52 8.56 17.73 3.63
CA GLN A 52 9.26 19.00 3.60
C GLN A 52 8.51 20.06 4.41
N LEU A 53 9.23 21.09 4.86
CA LEU A 53 8.65 22.24 5.53
C LEU A 53 7.57 22.88 4.65
N GLY A 54 6.40 23.18 5.25
CA GLY A 54 5.26 23.77 4.54
C GLY A 54 4.26 22.75 3.98
N CYS A 55 4.52 21.45 4.08
CA CYS A 55 3.49 20.44 3.84
C CYS A 55 2.47 20.43 4.98
N ILE A 56 1.18 20.23 4.65
CA ILE A 56 0.08 20.16 5.64
C ILE A 56 0.32 19.07 6.70
N ASN A 57 0.86 17.93 6.28
CA ASN A 57 1.22 16.85 7.17
C ASN A 57 2.74 16.79 7.29
N ASP A 58 3.26 16.76 8.52
CA ASP A 58 4.70 16.61 8.80
C ASP A 58 5.26 15.24 8.42
N TYR A 59 4.37 14.26 8.24
CA TYR A 59 4.73 12.90 7.87
C TYR A 59 3.73 12.31 6.89
N TYR A 60 4.23 11.42 6.03
CA TYR A 60 3.40 10.48 5.28
C TYR A 60 3.92 9.06 5.49
N GLU A 61 3.07 8.09 5.22
CA GLU A 61 3.40 6.69 5.44
C GLU A 61 3.23 5.90 4.14
N THR A 62 4.06 4.89 3.98
CA THR A 62 3.98 3.91 2.91
C THR A 62 3.83 2.54 3.55
N LEU A 63 2.81 1.79 3.15
CA LEU A 63 2.61 0.44 3.64
C LEU A 63 3.64 -0.49 2.99
N VAL A 64 4.08 -1.48 3.76
CA VAL A 64 4.87 -2.59 3.26
C VAL A 64 3.97 -3.80 3.18
N VAL A 65 3.79 -4.34 1.98
CA VAL A 65 2.97 -5.53 1.73
C VAL A 65 3.85 -6.69 1.32
N GLN A 66 3.52 -7.88 1.81
CA GLN A 66 4.01 -9.14 1.28
C GLN A 66 2.96 -9.68 0.30
N ALA A 67 3.33 -9.89 -0.95
CA ALA A 67 2.53 -10.55 -1.96
C ALA A 67 3.39 -11.65 -2.58
N GLU A 68 3.00 -12.91 -2.37
CA GLU A 68 3.81 -14.08 -2.74
C GLU A 68 5.24 -13.97 -2.15
N ASP A 69 6.27 -14.06 -3.00
CA ASP A 69 7.69 -13.94 -2.61
C ASP A 69 8.21 -12.49 -2.67
N ARG A 70 7.34 -11.51 -2.90
CA ARG A 70 7.71 -10.09 -3.09
C ARG A 70 7.30 -9.24 -1.90
N THR A 71 8.21 -8.36 -1.47
CA THR A 71 7.91 -7.27 -0.53
C THR A 71 7.80 -5.95 -1.30
N ILE A 72 6.64 -5.30 -1.22
CA ILE A 72 6.31 -4.11 -2.01
C ILE A 72 5.98 -2.94 -1.09
N ASN A 73 6.50 -1.76 -1.42
CA ASN A 73 6.13 -0.50 -0.77
C ASN A 73 4.99 0.14 -1.55
N ILE A 74 3.85 0.38 -0.91
CA ILE A 74 2.64 0.88 -1.58
C ILE A 74 1.97 1.99 -0.77
N ASN A 75 1.45 3.01 -1.49
CA ASN A 75 0.63 4.03 -0.88
C ASN A 75 -0.69 3.40 -0.37
N PRO A 76 -1.12 3.69 0.88
CA PRO A 76 -2.35 3.12 1.43
C PRO A 76 -3.61 3.33 0.57
N ASP A 77 -3.80 4.52 0.02
CA ASP A 77 -4.98 4.86 -0.80
C ASP A 77 -4.96 4.13 -2.15
N TYR A 78 -3.76 3.90 -2.69
CA TYR A 78 -3.60 3.09 -3.89
C TYR A 78 -3.91 1.62 -3.63
N LEU A 79 -3.40 1.05 -2.53
CA LEU A 79 -3.76 -0.30 -2.11
C LEU A 79 -5.27 -0.41 -1.87
N LYS A 80 -5.90 0.60 -1.27
CA LYS A 80 -7.36 0.65 -1.08
C LYS A 80 -8.11 0.64 -2.41
N SER A 81 -7.63 1.41 -3.37
CA SER A 81 -8.21 1.46 -4.71
C SER A 81 -8.15 0.10 -5.41
N MET A 82 -7.07 -0.66 -5.24
CA MET A 82 -6.92 -2.03 -5.77
C MET A 82 -7.97 -3.00 -5.24
N GLN A 83 -8.59 -2.73 -4.09
CA GLN A 83 -9.61 -3.62 -3.53
C GLN A 83 -10.96 -3.51 -4.24
N ARG A 84 -11.16 -2.47 -5.06
CA ARG A 84 -12.40 -2.29 -5.82
C ARG A 84 -12.52 -3.33 -6.94
N LYS A 85 -13.74 -3.82 -7.17
CA LYS A 85 -14.03 -4.79 -8.24
C LYS A 85 -13.74 -4.26 -9.65
N ASP A 86 -13.83 -2.94 -9.83
CA ASP A 86 -13.66 -2.25 -11.10
C ASP A 86 -12.26 -1.61 -11.26
N PHE A 87 -11.32 -1.92 -10.37
CA PHE A 87 -9.96 -1.39 -10.46
C PHE A 87 -9.30 -1.80 -11.77
N LYS A 88 -8.78 -0.82 -12.50
CA LYS A 88 -7.99 -1.03 -13.72
C LYS A 88 -6.65 -0.32 -13.58
N LEU A 89 -5.57 -1.04 -13.87
CA LEU A 89 -4.26 -0.43 -14.02
C LEU A 89 -4.28 0.45 -15.28
N TRP A 90 -4.22 1.76 -15.06
CA TRP A 90 -3.99 2.70 -16.15
C TRP A 90 -2.50 2.68 -16.51
N PHE A 91 -2.11 1.76 -17.37
CA PHE A 91 -0.83 1.84 -18.04
C PHE A 91 -0.87 3.03 -19.00
N GLN A 92 -0.30 4.17 -18.59
CA GLN A 92 0.24 5.07 -19.60
C GLN A 92 1.40 4.33 -20.26
N LYS A 93 1.15 3.71 -21.43
CA LYS A 93 2.22 3.38 -22.36
C LYS A 93 2.93 4.69 -22.69
N GLY A 94 3.96 5.02 -21.94
CA GLY A 94 4.86 6.12 -22.25
C GLY A 94 5.44 5.87 -23.64
N LYS A 95 4.88 6.52 -24.66
CA LYS A 95 5.57 6.71 -25.94
C LYS A 95 6.67 7.76 -25.72
N HIS A 96 7.69 7.45 -24.92
CA HIS A 96 8.96 8.17 -24.99
C HIS A 96 9.83 7.46 -26.04
N ARG A 97 9.43 7.60 -27.32
CA ARG A 97 10.39 7.52 -28.41
C ARG A 97 11.17 8.83 -28.37
N HIS A 98 12.33 8.82 -27.72
CA HIS A 98 13.36 9.80 -28.04
C HIS A 98 13.72 9.59 -29.52
N LYS A 99 13.49 10.62 -30.32
CA LYS A 99 13.97 10.75 -31.69
C LYS A 99 15.20 11.65 -31.65
#